data_AF-A0A6N8UCL0-F1
#
_entry.id   AF-A0A6N8UCL0-F1
#
_cell.length_a   1.000
_cell.length_b   1.000
_cell.length_c   1.000
_cell.angle_alpha   90.00
_cell.angle_beta   90.00
_cell.angle_gamma   90.00
#
_symmetry.space_group_name_H-M   'P 1'
#
loop_
_entity.id
_entity.type
_entity.pdbx_description
1 polymer ?
#
loop_
_entity_poly.entity_id
_entity_poly.type
_entity_poly.pdbx_seq_one_letter_code
_entity_poly.pdbx_strand_id
1 'polypeptide(L)'
;MTMDRFVDTPSKRRCAWVVLTACLLFAGAVQNGKLGLSILPVERYDELFELLSSRTLSGSYLSRTIYTVISQASITPWIIAKAVFASLQFFEISLIVITGGFLFMKGKDSKSRRWLYVGLSSFVILLLLCIWCVCQGLSAVSLNMVIDQLHIIGLLLIVQSGFQMLTCLGAIYCCIMYDYLPAMRVTVEYIEE
;
A
#
# COMPACT_ATOMS: atom_id res chain seq x y z
N MET A 1 34.26 -9.31 -29.89
CA MET A 1 33.38 -8.19 -29.49
C MET A 1 32.28 -8.79 -28.61
N THR A 2 32.52 -8.79 -27.30
CA THR A 2 31.70 -9.44 -26.27
C THR A 2 30.57 -8.51 -25.86
N MET A 3 29.52 -8.46 -26.67
CA MET A 3 28.28 -7.76 -26.35
C MET A 3 27.29 -8.77 -25.73
N ASP A 4 26.84 -8.45 -24.52
CA ASP A 4 25.55 -8.84 -23.93
C ASP A 4 25.26 -10.32 -23.63
N ARG A 5 26.05 -10.91 -22.71
CA ARG A 5 25.51 -11.91 -21.76
C ARG A 5 24.75 -11.29 -20.57
N PHE A 6 24.43 -10.00 -20.64
CA PHE A 6 23.35 -9.34 -19.87
C PHE A 6 21.95 -9.74 -20.38
N VAL A 7 21.79 -10.98 -20.88
CA VAL A 7 20.53 -11.48 -21.45
C VAL A 7 19.42 -11.34 -20.41
N ASP A 8 18.33 -10.70 -20.86
CA ASP A 8 17.11 -10.41 -20.14
C ASP A 8 16.35 -11.71 -19.80
N THR A 9 16.78 -12.39 -18.73
CA THR A 9 16.18 -13.65 -18.32
C THR A 9 14.82 -13.42 -17.66
N PRO A 10 13.86 -14.36 -17.80
CA PRO A 10 12.57 -14.27 -17.12
C PRO A 10 12.70 -14.18 -15.58
N SER A 11 13.80 -14.70 -15.01
CA SER A 11 14.13 -14.55 -13.58
C SER A 11 14.54 -13.12 -13.20
N LYS A 12 15.34 -12.44 -14.02
CA LYS A 12 15.73 -11.03 -13.81
C LYS A 12 14.52 -10.10 -13.96
N ARG A 13 13.67 -10.32 -14.97
CA ARG A 13 12.40 -9.58 -15.14
C ARG A 13 11.49 -9.75 -13.94
N ARG A 14 11.34 -10.97 -13.43
CA ARG A 14 10.57 -11.23 -12.20
C ARG A 14 11.14 -10.48 -11.00
N CYS A 15 12.46 -10.46 -10.83
CA CYS A 15 13.09 -9.70 -9.74
C CYS A 15 12.83 -8.19 -9.87
N ALA A 16 12.96 -7.64 -11.08
CA ALA A 16 12.64 -6.24 -11.34
C ALA A 16 11.19 -5.89 -10.98
N TRP A 17 10.23 -6.76 -11.32
CA TRP A 17 8.83 -6.59 -10.94
C TRP A 17 8.59 -6.68 -9.43
N VAL A 18 9.27 -7.60 -8.73
CA VAL A 18 9.19 -7.68 -7.25
C VAL A 18 9.67 -6.38 -6.63
N VAL A 19 10.86 -5.91 -7.05
CA VAL A 19 11.45 -4.67 -6.53
C VAL A 19 10.57 -3.48 -6.85
N LEU A 20 10.07 -3.36 -8.09
CA LEU A 20 9.17 -2.29 -8.50
C LEU A 20 7.89 -2.28 -7.65
N THR A 21 7.26 -3.44 -7.46
CA THR A 21 6.04 -3.57 -6.64
C THR A 21 6.33 -3.21 -5.18
N ALA A 22 7.44 -3.70 -4.61
CA ALA A 22 7.85 -3.38 -3.25
C ALA A 22 8.14 -1.88 -3.07
N CYS A 23 8.79 -1.22 -4.03
CA CYS A 23 9.05 0.21 -4.00
C CYS A 23 7.76 1.04 -4.05
N LEU A 24 6.78 0.64 -4.87
CA LEU A 24 5.49 1.33 -4.95
C LEU A 24 4.68 1.17 -3.65
N LEU A 25 4.63 -0.04 -3.10
CA LEU A 25 4.00 -0.30 -1.79
C LEU A 25 4.71 0.48 -0.67
N PHE A 26 6.03 0.59 -0.72
CA PHE A 26 6.81 1.38 0.23
C PHE A 26 6.47 2.88 0.12
N ALA A 27 6.39 3.42 -1.09
CA ALA A 27 5.99 4.81 -1.31
C ALA A 27 4.58 5.10 -0.77
N GLY A 28 3.62 4.18 -1.01
CA GLY A 28 2.27 4.26 -0.45
C GLY A 28 2.26 4.18 1.08
N ALA A 29 3.09 3.30 1.66
CA ALA A 29 3.23 3.18 3.11
C ALA A 29 3.73 4.48 3.75
N VAL A 30 4.72 5.14 3.15
CA VAL A 30 5.24 6.43 3.64
C VAL A 30 4.15 7.50 3.61
N GLN A 31 3.34 7.57 2.56
CA GLN A 31 2.23 8.53 2.48
C GLN A 31 1.17 8.25 3.56
N ASN A 32 0.80 6.99 3.77
CA ASN A 32 -0.16 6.60 4.80
C ASN A 32 0.35 6.84 6.21
N GLY A 33 1.64 6.57 6.48
CA GLY A 33 2.26 6.84 7.77
C GLY A 33 2.31 8.33 8.10
N LYS A 34 2.64 9.18 7.11
CA LYS A 34 2.57 10.65 7.27
C LYS A 34 1.16 11.13 7.57
N LEU A 35 0.15 10.56 6.91
CA LEU A 35 -1.24 10.86 7.17
C LEU A 35 -1.63 10.50 8.61
N GLY A 36 -1.27 9.30 9.07
CA GLY A 36 -1.56 8.87 10.44
C GLY A 36 -0.91 9.75 11.50
N LEU A 37 0.36 10.16 11.29
CA LEU A 37 1.06 11.09 12.18
C LEU A 37 0.43 12.49 12.22
N SER A 38 -0.17 12.92 11.11
CA SER A 38 -0.82 14.23 11.03
C SER A 38 -2.21 14.22 11.68
N ILE A 39 -2.84 13.05 11.79
CA ILE A 39 -4.17 12.87 12.39
C ILE A 39 -4.11 12.76 13.92
N LEU A 40 -3.07 12.12 14.48
CA LEU A 40 -2.92 11.93 15.93
C LEU A 40 -3.00 13.20 16.80
N PRO A 41 -2.41 14.35 16.42
CA PRO A 41 -2.42 15.55 17.26
C PRO A 41 -3.74 16.35 17.18
N VAL A 42 -4.73 15.92 16.40
CA VAL A 42 -5.99 16.67 16.23
C VAL A 42 -6.87 16.48 17.47
N GLU A 43 -7.05 17.54 18.26
CA GLU A 43 -7.91 17.52 19.45
C GLU A 43 -9.18 18.37 19.25
N ARG A 44 -9.20 19.27 18.26
CA ARG A 44 -10.29 20.24 18.05
C ARG A 44 -10.81 20.30 16.61
N TYR A 45 -12.01 20.85 16.44
CA TYR A 45 -12.67 20.99 15.13
C TYR A 45 -11.91 21.90 14.16
N ASP A 46 -11.32 22.98 14.67
CA ASP A 46 -10.56 23.93 13.85
C ASP A 46 -9.32 23.27 13.26
N GLU A 47 -8.62 22.46 14.07
CA GLU A 47 -7.47 21.67 13.66
C GLU A 47 -7.87 20.57 12.67
N LEU A 48 -9.04 19.95 12.86
CA LEU A 48 -9.58 18.98 11.90
C LEU A 48 -9.86 19.66 10.55
N PHE A 49 -10.51 20.83 10.53
CA PHE A 49 -10.78 21.59 9.32
C PHE A 49 -9.49 22.09 8.65
N GLU A 50 -8.49 22.50 9.43
CA GLU A 50 -7.18 22.90 8.92
C GLU A 50 -6.44 21.69 8.29
N LEU A 51 -6.51 20.52 8.93
CA LEU A 51 -5.96 19.27 8.40
C LEU A 51 -6.66 18.86 7.09
N LEU A 52 -7.99 18.97 7.06
CA LEU A 52 -8.85 18.72 5.91
C LEU A 52 -8.54 19.68 4.74
N SER A 53 -8.14 20.93 5.03
CA SER A 53 -7.71 21.94 4.06
C SER A 53 -6.27 21.74 3.56
N SER A 54 -5.47 20.94 4.27
CA SER A 54 -4.05 20.74 3.95
C SER A 54 -3.87 19.89 2.68
N ARG A 55 -2.88 20.26 1.84
CA ARG A 55 -2.51 19.48 0.64
C ARG A 55 -2.16 18.02 0.95
N THR A 56 -1.68 17.75 2.16
CA THR A 56 -1.36 16.43 2.69
C THR A 56 -2.56 15.47 2.71
N LEU A 57 -3.76 15.95 3.02
CA LEU A 57 -4.98 15.13 2.93
C LEU A 57 -5.53 15.06 1.50
N SER A 58 -5.38 16.09 0.67
CA SER A 58 -5.94 16.06 -0.70
C SER A 58 -5.34 14.95 -1.60
N GLY A 59 -4.09 14.53 -1.34
CA GLY A 59 -3.38 13.55 -2.17
C GLY A 59 -3.61 12.09 -1.77
N SER A 60 -3.94 11.81 -0.51
CA SER A 60 -4.09 10.44 -0.02
C SER A 60 -5.35 9.76 -0.59
N TYR A 61 -5.24 8.49 -0.98
CA TYR A 61 -6.38 7.69 -1.41
C TYR A 61 -7.40 7.50 -0.29
N LEU A 62 -6.92 7.28 0.93
CA LEU A 62 -7.74 6.99 2.08
C LEU A 62 -8.58 8.20 2.48
N SER A 63 -7.99 9.39 2.48
CA SER A 63 -8.71 10.64 2.75
C SER A 63 -9.76 10.92 1.69
N ARG A 64 -9.44 10.79 0.39
CA ARG A 64 -10.42 10.96 -0.71
C ARG A 64 -11.58 9.98 -0.59
N THR A 65 -11.30 8.73 -0.22
CA THR A 65 -12.33 7.71 0.02
C THR A 65 -13.23 8.11 1.20
N ILE A 66 -12.64 8.51 2.32
CA ILE A 66 -13.37 8.94 3.53
C ILE A 66 -14.25 10.15 3.22
N TYR A 67 -13.71 11.18 2.56
CA TYR A 67 -14.48 12.36 2.14
C TYR A 67 -15.67 12.00 1.24
N THR A 68 -15.43 11.11 0.28
CA THR A 68 -16.48 10.68 -0.65
C THR A 68 -17.58 9.92 0.10
N VAL A 69 -17.23 9.11 1.10
CA VAL A 69 -18.22 8.40 1.95
C VAL A 69 -18.99 9.38 2.85
N ILE A 70 -18.32 10.35 3.48
CA ILE A 70 -18.97 11.35 4.35
C ILE A 70 -19.93 12.26 3.55
N SER A 71 -19.60 12.55 2.30
CA SER A 71 -20.44 13.41 1.43
C SER A 71 -21.76 12.76 0.97
N GLN A 72 -22.00 11.49 1.28
CA GLN A 72 -23.18 10.75 0.83
C GLN A 72 -24.30 10.80 1.87
N ALA A 73 -25.52 11.08 1.43
CA ALA A 73 -26.69 11.25 2.30
C ALA A 73 -27.18 9.96 2.98
N SER A 74 -26.77 8.80 2.48
CA SER A 74 -27.05 7.50 3.09
C SER A 74 -25.88 6.56 2.90
N ILE A 75 -25.53 5.82 3.96
CA ILE A 75 -24.39 4.89 3.94
C ILE A 75 -24.95 3.50 3.67
N THR A 76 -24.78 3.03 2.45
CA THR A 76 -25.01 1.62 2.09
C THR A 76 -23.69 0.99 1.64
N PRO A 77 -23.51 -0.34 1.79
CA PRO A 77 -22.29 -1.03 1.36
C PRO A 77 -21.94 -0.76 -0.12
N TRP A 78 -22.95 -0.58 -0.96
CA TRP A 78 -22.79 -0.24 -2.37
C TRP A 78 -22.21 1.16 -2.60
N ILE A 79 -22.63 2.13 -1.79
CA ILE A 79 -22.12 3.50 -1.84
C ILE A 79 -20.66 3.55 -1.35
N ILE A 80 -20.32 2.77 -0.34
CA ILE A 80 -18.93 2.62 0.12
C ILE A 80 -18.06 2.03 -0.99
N ALA A 81 -18.50 0.95 -1.64
CA ALA A 81 -17.77 0.38 -2.76
C ALA A 81 -17.59 1.39 -3.90
N LYS A 82 -18.65 2.12 -4.25
CA LYS A 82 -18.59 3.18 -5.28
C LYS A 82 -17.62 4.31 -4.90
N ALA A 83 -17.60 4.73 -3.63
CA ALA A 83 -16.68 5.74 -3.13
C ALA A 83 -15.21 5.28 -3.20
N VAL A 84 -14.94 4.01 -2.85
CA VAL A 84 -13.62 3.36 -2.97
C VAL A 84 -13.15 3.34 -4.43
N PHE A 85 -14.03 3.01 -5.39
CA PHE A 85 -13.64 3.04 -6.81
C PHE A 85 -13.52 4.45 -7.38
N ALA A 86 -14.35 5.39 -6.94
CA ALA A 86 -14.33 6.78 -7.39
C ALA A 86 -13.10 7.56 -6.88
N SER A 87 -12.54 7.14 -5.73
CA SER A 87 -11.37 7.76 -5.14
C SER A 87 -10.05 7.26 -5.73
N LEU A 88 -10.06 6.27 -6.63
CA LEU A 88 -8.84 5.80 -7.30
C LEU A 88 -8.26 6.89 -8.21
N GLN A 89 -7.01 7.29 -7.97
CA GLN A 89 -6.24 8.13 -8.90
C GLN A 89 -5.27 7.26 -9.71
N PHE A 90 -4.59 7.91 -10.67
CA PHE A 90 -3.64 7.26 -11.56
C PHE A 90 -2.56 6.45 -10.82
N PHE A 91 -2.10 6.93 -9.67
CA PHE A 91 -1.12 6.23 -8.85
C PHE A 91 -1.67 4.89 -8.32
N GLU A 92 -2.87 4.88 -7.76
CA GLU A 92 -3.49 3.68 -7.20
C GLU A 92 -3.90 2.70 -8.31
N ILE A 93 -4.38 3.21 -9.45
CA ILE A 93 -4.65 2.40 -10.64
C ILE A 93 -3.35 1.74 -11.12
N SER A 94 -2.26 2.49 -11.22
CA SER A 94 -0.95 1.96 -11.59
C SER A 94 -0.47 0.91 -10.58
N LEU A 95 -0.71 1.13 -9.29
CA LEU A 95 -0.36 0.18 -8.22
C LEU A 95 -1.16 -1.11 -8.35
N ILE A 96 -2.47 -1.04 -8.63
CA ILE A 96 -3.34 -2.20 -8.89
C ILE A 96 -2.88 -2.94 -10.15
N VAL A 97 -2.55 -2.23 -11.24
CA VAL A 97 -2.12 -2.84 -12.50
C VAL A 97 -0.76 -3.52 -12.35
N ILE A 98 0.20 -2.87 -11.69
CA ILE A 98 1.56 -3.41 -11.46
C ILE A 98 1.50 -4.61 -10.51
N THR A 99 0.72 -4.50 -9.43
CA THR A 99 0.52 -5.61 -8.50
C THR A 99 -0.25 -6.76 -9.16
N GLY A 100 -1.30 -6.47 -9.93
CA GLY A 100 -2.05 -7.46 -10.70
C GLY A 100 -1.16 -8.18 -11.71
N GLY A 101 -0.38 -7.43 -12.49
CA GLY A 101 0.63 -7.99 -13.39
C GLY A 101 1.63 -8.86 -12.67
N PHE A 102 2.06 -8.46 -11.47
CA PHE A 102 2.91 -9.28 -10.61
C PHE A 102 2.23 -10.57 -10.15
N LEU A 103 0.96 -10.54 -9.77
CA LEU A 103 0.17 -11.71 -9.34
C LEU A 103 -0.05 -12.70 -10.50
N PHE A 104 -0.35 -12.19 -11.70
CA PHE A 104 -0.62 -13.00 -12.89
C PHE A 104 0.64 -13.52 -13.59
N MET A 105 1.84 -13.04 -13.23
CA MET A 105 3.07 -13.63 -13.76
C MET A 105 3.19 -15.10 -13.34
N LYS A 106 3.09 -16.00 -14.32
CA LYS A 106 3.17 -17.44 -14.09
C LYS A 106 4.55 -17.81 -13.55
N GLY A 107 4.59 -18.64 -12.50
CA GLY A 107 5.78 -19.40 -12.10
C GLY A 107 5.94 -19.55 -10.59
N LYS A 108 6.87 -20.42 -10.21
CA LYS A 108 7.08 -21.00 -8.87
C LYS A 108 6.90 -20.00 -7.72
N ASP A 109 6.20 -20.43 -6.67
CA ASP A 109 6.06 -19.68 -5.42
C ASP A 109 7.45 -19.38 -4.84
N SER A 110 7.82 -18.10 -4.84
CA SER A 110 9.08 -17.62 -4.26
C SER A 110 8.84 -17.06 -2.85
N LYS A 111 9.88 -17.06 -2.02
CA LYS A 111 9.83 -16.43 -0.69
C LYS A 111 9.52 -14.93 -0.79
N SER A 112 10.08 -14.26 -1.79
CA SER A 112 9.82 -12.84 -2.10
C SER A 112 8.34 -12.55 -2.39
N ARG A 113 7.66 -13.44 -3.12
CA ARG A 113 6.21 -13.37 -3.37
C ARG A 113 5.39 -13.44 -2.10
N ARG A 114 5.71 -14.37 -1.19
CA ARG A 114 4.97 -14.53 0.07
C ARG A 114 5.00 -13.25 0.91
N TRP A 115 6.13 -12.56 0.98
CA TRP A 115 6.24 -11.27 1.68
C TRP A 115 5.35 -10.20 1.06
N LEU A 116 5.30 -10.11 -0.28
CA LEU A 116 4.40 -9.19 -0.98
C LEU A 116 2.91 -9.55 -0.75
N TYR A 117 2.55 -10.84 -0.77
CA TYR A 117 1.19 -11.28 -0.45
C TYR A 117 0.79 -10.92 0.98
N VAL A 118 1.69 -11.12 1.95
CA VAL A 118 1.45 -10.73 3.35
C VAL A 118 1.22 -9.22 3.44
N GLY A 119 2.08 -8.40 2.83
CA GLY A 119 1.90 -6.95 2.77
C GLY A 119 0.62 -6.50 2.05
N LEU A 120 0.20 -7.20 1.00
CA LEU A 120 -1.05 -6.88 0.29
C LEU A 120 -2.27 -7.25 1.13
N SER A 121 -2.26 -8.43 1.74
CA SER A 121 -3.36 -8.89 2.59
C SER A 121 -3.56 -7.98 3.81
N SER A 122 -2.47 -7.52 4.44
CA SER A 122 -2.55 -6.57 5.56
C SER A 122 -3.09 -5.21 5.11
N PHE A 123 -2.75 -4.74 3.90
CA PHE A 123 -3.31 -3.49 3.36
C PHE A 123 -4.83 -3.59 3.15
N VAL A 124 -5.32 -4.71 2.64
CA VAL A 124 -6.77 -4.95 2.49
C VAL A 124 -7.47 -4.97 3.85
N ILE A 125 -6.87 -5.63 4.85
CA ILE A 125 -7.39 -5.65 6.22
C ILE A 125 -7.46 -4.24 6.82
N LEU A 126 -6.41 -3.43 6.65
CA LEU A 126 -6.41 -2.02 7.08
C LEU A 126 -7.57 -1.26 6.45
N LEU A 127 -7.77 -1.39 5.15
CA LEU A 127 -8.82 -0.66 4.43
C LEU A 127 -10.22 -1.01 4.98
N LEU A 128 -10.46 -2.29 5.29
CA LEU A 128 -11.70 -2.74 5.93
C LEU A 128 -11.86 -2.18 7.35
N LEU A 129 -10.78 -2.16 8.15
CA LEU A 129 -10.80 -1.58 9.51
C LEU A 129 -11.06 -0.07 9.48
N CYS A 130 -10.44 0.67 8.54
CA CYS A 130 -10.69 2.10 8.37
C CYS A 130 -12.15 2.37 7.97
N ILE A 131 -12.71 1.61 7.04
CA ILE A 131 -14.14 1.71 6.67
C ILE A 131 -15.02 1.44 7.88
N TRP A 132 -14.70 0.41 8.67
CA TRP A 132 -15.44 0.09 9.89
C TRP A 132 -15.42 1.25 10.89
N CYS A 133 -14.24 1.82 11.18
CA CYS A 133 -14.10 2.99 12.05
C CYS A 133 -14.88 4.20 11.54
N VAL A 134 -14.88 4.45 10.22
CA VAL A 134 -15.66 5.53 9.61
C VAL A 134 -17.16 5.29 9.77
N CYS A 135 -17.65 4.06 9.57
CA CYS A 135 -19.06 3.72 9.80
C CYS A 135 -19.48 3.88 11.26
N GLN A 136 -18.59 3.54 12.21
CA GLN A 136 -18.81 3.76 13.64
C GLN A 136 -18.82 5.26 13.98
N GLY A 137 -17.91 6.03 13.39
CA GLY A 137 -17.86 7.50 13.54
C GLY A 137 -19.11 8.19 12.98
N LEU A 138 -19.65 7.71 11.85
CA LEU A 138 -20.89 8.23 11.26
C LEU A 138 -22.13 7.90 12.09
N SER A 139 -22.05 6.84 12.92
CA SER A 139 -23.10 6.45 13.87
C SER A 139 -22.89 7.06 15.26
N ALA A 140 -21.87 7.90 15.45
CA ALA A 140 -21.51 8.45 16.75
C ALA A 140 -22.52 9.51 17.22
N VAL A 141 -22.90 9.43 18.49
CA VAL A 141 -23.85 10.36 19.13
C VAL A 141 -23.13 11.58 19.74
N SER A 142 -21.81 11.53 19.86
CA SER A 142 -21.00 12.59 20.47
C SER A 142 -19.74 12.92 19.68
N LEU A 143 -19.31 14.17 19.80
CA LEU A 143 -18.12 14.71 19.12
C LEU A 143 -16.83 13.96 19.51
N ASN A 144 -16.68 13.66 20.80
CA ASN A 144 -15.52 12.95 21.33
C ASN A 144 -15.38 11.56 20.70
N MET A 145 -16.49 10.86 20.47
CA MET A 145 -16.47 9.56 19.78
C MET A 145 -15.95 9.67 18.34
N VAL A 146 -16.20 10.77 17.63
CA VAL A 146 -15.69 10.98 16.27
C VAL A 146 -14.18 11.22 16.28
N ILE A 147 -13.69 12.02 17.23
CA ILE A 147 -12.26 12.30 17.41
C ILE A 147 -11.51 11.03 17.82
N ASP A 148 -12.06 10.24 18.75
CA ASP A 148 -11.50 8.95 19.17
C ASP A 148 -11.38 7.98 17.98
N GLN A 149 -12.41 7.88 17.13
CA GLN A 149 -12.35 7.05 15.92
C GLN A 149 -11.29 7.56 14.93
N LEU A 150 -11.11 8.87 14.83
CA LEU A 150 -10.09 9.47 13.97
C LEU A 150 -8.68 9.15 14.48
N HIS A 151 -8.42 9.22 15.79
CA HIS A 151 -7.15 8.81 16.39
C HIS A 151 -6.88 7.32 16.20
N ILE A 152 -7.92 6.47 16.32
CA ILE A 152 -7.81 5.04 16.02
C ILE A 152 -7.38 4.83 14.56
N ILE A 153 -7.98 5.55 13.60
CA ILE A 153 -7.57 5.50 12.20
C ILE A 153 -6.12 5.97 12.03
N GLY A 154 -5.72 7.04 12.70
CA GLY A 154 -4.35 7.55 12.67
C GLY A 154 -3.33 6.51 13.16
N LEU A 155 -3.63 5.85 14.28
CA LEU A 155 -2.79 4.81 14.85
C LEU A 155 -2.71 3.56 13.97
N LEU A 156 -3.85 3.12 13.41
CA LEU A 156 -3.90 2.01 12.46
C LEU A 156 -3.03 2.29 11.22
N LEU A 157 -3.07 3.51 10.68
CA LEU A 157 -2.25 3.90 9.54
C LEU A 157 -0.75 3.86 9.83
N ILE A 158 -0.34 4.31 11.02
CA ILE A 158 1.08 4.29 11.43
C ILE A 158 1.57 2.85 11.58
N VAL A 159 0.86 2.04 12.37
CA VAL A 159 1.23 0.63 12.61
C VAL A 159 1.30 -0.13 11.30
N GLN A 160 0.29 0.04 10.44
CA GLN A 160 0.27 -0.61 9.14
C GLN A 160 1.37 -0.10 8.22
N SER A 161 1.70 1.20 8.23
CA SER A 161 2.81 1.72 7.43
C SER A 161 4.14 1.08 7.81
N GLY A 162 4.42 0.92 9.11
CA GLY A 162 5.62 0.26 9.61
C GLY A 162 5.67 -1.21 9.19
N PHE A 163 4.55 -1.93 9.33
CA PHE A 163 4.43 -3.32 8.88
C PHE A 163 4.62 -3.45 7.36
N GLN A 164 4.04 -2.55 6.57
CA GLN A 164 4.18 -2.53 5.12
C GLN A 164 5.62 -2.29 4.69
N MET A 165 6.32 -1.35 5.34
CA MET A 165 7.74 -1.10 5.07
C MET A 165 8.58 -2.35 5.37
N LEU A 166 8.32 -3.03 6.49
CA LEU A 166 9.01 -4.27 6.87
C LEU A 166 8.81 -5.38 5.82
N THR A 167 7.57 -5.58 5.38
CA THR A 167 7.25 -6.60 4.36
C THR A 167 7.87 -6.27 3.00
N CYS A 168 7.94 -4.99 2.61
CA CYS A 168 8.61 -4.54 1.39
C CYS A 168 10.13 -4.80 1.46
N LEU A 169 10.77 -4.45 2.58
CA LEU A 169 12.19 -4.72 2.80
C LEU A 169 12.49 -6.23 2.79
N GLY A 170 11.64 -7.02 3.45
CA GLY A 170 11.72 -8.48 3.43
C GLY A 170 11.58 -9.07 2.02
N ALA A 171 10.66 -8.53 1.21
CA ALA A 171 10.50 -8.95 -0.18
C ALA A 171 11.73 -8.61 -1.04
N ILE A 172 12.27 -7.40 -0.92
CA ILE A 172 13.48 -6.96 -1.63
C ILE A 172 14.68 -7.81 -1.22
N TYR A 173 14.89 -8.00 0.09
CA TYR A 173 15.97 -8.84 0.62
C TYR A 173 15.88 -10.27 0.08
N CYS A 174 14.69 -10.88 0.15
CA CYS A 174 14.50 -12.24 -0.37
C CYS A 174 14.71 -12.31 -1.88
N CYS A 175 14.28 -11.29 -2.62
CA CYS A 175 14.45 -11.21 -4.07
C CYS A 175 15.93 -11.15 -4.45
N ILE A 176 16.71 -10.30 -3.78
CA ILE A 176 18.15 -10.18 -4.06
C ILE A 176 18.88 -11.48 -3.68
N MET A 177 18.64 -11.99 -2.47
CA MET A 177 19.40 -13.11 -1.91
C MET A 177 19.05 -14.47 -2.51
N TYR A 178 17.75 -14.73 -2.76
CA TYR A 178 17.27 -16.06 -3.16
C TYR A 178 16.85 -16.16 -4.62
N ASP A 179 16.57 -15.05 -5.30
CA ASP A 179 16.14 -15.07 -6.70
C ASP A 179 17.21 -14.49 -7.64
N TYR A 180 17.79 -13.33 -7.33
CA TYR A 180 18.72 -12.61 -8.21
C TYR A 180 20.16 -13.14 -8.16
N LEU A 181 20.77 -13.23 -6.97
CA LEU A 181 22.16 -13.72 -6.82
C LEU A 181 22.34 -15.15 -7.35
N PRO A 182 21.44 -16.12 -7.09
CA PRO A 182 21.55 -17.46 -7.67
C PRO A 182 21.42 -17.45 -9.20
N ALA A 183 20.53 -16.63 -9.78
CA ALA A 183 20.40 -16.51 -11.22
C ALA A 183 21.64 -15.92 -11.91
N MET A 184 22.40 -15.08 -11.19
CA MET A 184 23.69 -14.57 -11.63
C MET A 184 24.80 -15.63 -11.51
N ARG A 185 24.80 -16.49 -10.48
CA ARG A 185 25.81 -17.56 -10.33
C ARG A 185 25.75 -18.63 -11.42
N VAL A 186 24.54 -19.03 -11.84
CA VAL A 186 24.33 -20.01 -12.92
C VAL A 186 24.91 -19.53 -14.27
N THR A 187 25.11 -18.23 -14.45
CA THR A 187 25.74 -17.70 -15.68
C THR A 187 27.26 -17.63 -15.62
N VAL A 188 27.88 -17.82 -14.45
CA VAL A 188 29.34 -17.81 -14.27
C VAL A 188 29.94 -19.22 -14.36
N GLU A 189 29.21 -20.27 -13.97
CA GLU A 189 29.68 -21.67 -14.00
C GLU A 189 29.79 -22.31 -15.42
N TYR A 190 29.55 -21.57 -16.51
CA TYR A 190 29.67 -22.07 -17.89
C TYR A 190 30.65 -21.23 -18.74
N ILE A 191 31.69 -20.68 -18.12
CA ILE A 191 32.84 -20.07 -18.81
C ILE A 191 34.13 -20.64 -18.22
N GLU A 192 34.24 -21.97 -18.17
CA GLU A 192 35.54 -22.64 -18.08
C GLU A 192 35.60 -23.65 -19.23
N GLU A 193 36.47 -23.31 -20.19
CA GLU A 193 37.09 -24.08 -21.28
C GLU A 193 36.24 -24.96 -22.20
#